data_AF-A0A7E4ZYW6-F1
#
_entry.id   AF-A0A7E4ZYW6-F1
#
_cell.length_a   1.000
_cell.length_b   1.000
_cell.length_c   1.000
_cell.angle_alpha   90.00
_cell.angle_beta   90.00
_cell.angle_gamma   90.00
#
_symmetry.space_group_name_H-M   'P 1'
#
loop_
_entity.id
_entity.type
_entity.pdbx_description
1 polymer ?
#
loop_
_entity_poly.entity_id
_entity_poly.type
_entity_poly.pdbx_seq_one_letter_code
_entity_poly.pdbx_strand_id
1 'polypeptide(L)'
;METEFVEPADGQRVAQVGQSRGNNLHEVVDETGERYLASMPTKFRNTVWIKRGQFVVVEAIEEGDKVKGEIVNVLDEESILHLENTGRWPAHFADEADKMKRSTKRNIPEGMNSAIDPDMLPPSDSEEESDEEDGAEDEEGSSDEEDEAPIKVYNPNRAR
;
A
#
# COMPACT_ATOMS: atom_id res chain seq x y z
N MET A 1 4.22 -14.86 -7.22
CA MET A 1 4.44 -13.42 -7.37
C MET A 1 5.82 -13.18 -6.81
N GLU A 2 6.81 -12.92 -7.67
CA GLU A 2 8.16 -12.58 -7.23
C GLU A 2 8.11 -11.13 -6.72
N THR A 3 8.14 -10.95 -5.41
CA THR A 3 8.30 -9.61 -4.83
C THR A 3 9.76 -9.21 -5.03
N GLU A 4 9.98 -8.29 -5.96
CA GLU A 4 11.31 -7.74 -6.24
C GLU A 4 11.70 -6.82 -5.07
N PHE A 5 12.35 -7.40 -4.06
CA PHE A 5 12.84 -6.65 -2.90
C PHE A 5 13.97 -5.74 -3.34
N VAL A 6 13.78 -4.44 -3.14
CA VAL A 6 14.79 -3.46 -3.54
C VAL A 6 15.81 -3.33 -2.43
N GLU A 7 16.96 -3.93 -2.66
CA GLU A 7 18.15 -3.71 -1.86
C GLU A 7 18.74 -2.34 -2.22
N PRO A 8 19.01 -1.48 -1.23
CA PRO A 8 19.66 -0.20 -1.49
C PRO A 8 21.08 -0.48 -1.98
N ALA A 9 21.39 -0.01 -3.19
CA ALA A 9 22.72 -0.14 -3.79
C ALA A 9 23.74 0.81 -3.11
N ASP A 10 25.03 0.58 -3.35
CA ASP A 10 26.11 1.44 -2.86
C ASP A 10 25.90 2.90 -3.28
N GLY A 11 25.70 3.79 -2.30
CA GLY A 11 25.44 5.22 -2.50
C GLY A 11 23.98 5.66 -2.30
N GLN A 12 23.08 4.71 -2.08
CA GLN A 12 21.67 4.98 -1.79
C GLN A 12 21.41 5.04 -0.29
N ARG A 13 20.51 5.94 0.13
CA ARG A 13 20.09 6.11 1.52
C ARG A 13 18.57 6.03 1.61
N VAL A 14 18.07 5.63 2.78
CA VAL A 14 16.63 5.65 3.05
C VAL A 14 16.28 7.01 3.62
N ALA A 15 15.25 7.64 3.04
CA ALA A 15 14.71 8.89 3.52
C ALA A 15 13.19 8.82 3.68
N GLN A 16 12.65 9.62 4.59
CA GLN A 16 11.21 9.75 4.79
C GLN A 16 10.69 10.94 3.99
N VAL A 17 9.59 10.75 3.26
CA VAL A 17 8.95 11.82 2.50
C VAL A 17 8.15 12.72 3.43
N GLY A 18 8.48 14.02 3.43
CA GLY A 18 7.74 15.07 4.10
C GLY A 18 6.66 15.65 3.21
N GLN A 19 6.89 16.85 2.69
CA GLN A 19 5.94 17.59 1.85
C GLN A 19 6.35 17.57 0.38
N SER A 20 5.40 17.34 -0.52
CA SER A 20 5.62 17.54 -1.95
C SER A 20 5.61 19.03 -2.28
N ARG A 21 6.65 19.54 -2.96
CA ARG A 21 6.79 20.96 -3.34
C ARG A 21 6.29 21.28 -4.75
N GLY A 22 5.74 20.28 -5.44
CA GLY A 22 5.25 20.39 -6.82
C GLY A 22 6.35 20.19 -7.85
N ASN A 23 5.99 20.05 -9.14
CA ASN A 23 6.94 19.86 -10.23
C ASN A 23 7.92 18.67 -10.03
N ASN A 24 7.40 17.53 -9.57
CA ASN A 24 8.18 16.31 -9.27
C ASN A 24 9.28 16.49 -8.20
N LEU A 25 9.16 17.53 -7.36
CA LEU A 25 10.04 17.78 -6.21
C LEU A 25 9.34 17.36 -4.91
N HIS A 26 10.07 16.59 -4.10
CA HIS A 26 9.61 16.12 -2.81
C HIS A 26 10.61 16.53 -1.74
N GLU A 27 10.13 17.11 -0.65
CA GLU A 27 10.92 17.31 0.56
C GLU A 27 11.07 15.94 1.24
N VAL A 28 12.32 15.52 1.44
CA VAL A 28 12.67 14.28 2.11
C VAL A 28 13.51 14.59 3.34
N VAL A 29 13.42 13.71 4.33
CA VAL A 29 14.16 13.78 5.58
C VAL A 29 15.08 12.57 5.65
N ASP A 30 16.39 12.83 5.75
CA ASP A 30 17.39 11.78 5.86
C ASP A 30 17.38 11.10 7.25
N GLU A 31 18.16 10.04 7.40
CA GLU A 31 18.43 9.40 8.70
C GLU A 31 19.08 10.33 9.73
N THR A 32 19.71 11.42 9.28
CA THR A 32 20.29 12.46 10.14
C THR A 32 19.27 13.50 10.61
N GLY A 33 18.04 13.44 10.10
CA GLY A 33 17.00 14.45 10.32
C GLY A 33 17.13 15.68 9.42
N GLU A 34 18.08 15.71 8.49
CA GLU A 34 18.26 16.80 7.54
C GLU A 34 17.18 16.76 6.45
N ARG A 35 16.60 17.93 6.15
CA ARG A 35 15.55 18.06 5.14
C ARG A 35 16.11 18.66 3.86
N TYR A 36 15.85 18.02 2.74
CA TYR A 36 16.27 18.50 1.43
C TYR A 36 15.25 18.17 0.36
N LEU A 37 15.42 18.78 -0.82
CA LEU A 37 14.60 18.49 -1.98
C LEU A 37 15.21 17.35 -2.77
N ALA A 38 14.41 16.31 -3.01
CA ALA A 38 14.71 15.23 -3.92
C ALA A 38 13.82 15.33 -5.17
N SER A 39 14.39 15.06 -6.34
CA SER A 39 13.66 15.00 -7.61
C SER A 39 13.25 13.57 -7.89
N MET A 40 12.09 13.39 -8.52
CA MET A 40 11.68 12.08 -9.02
C MET A 40 12.27 11.83 -10.44
N PRO A 41 12.89 10.67 -10.69
CA PRO A 41 13.38 10.28 -12.01
C PRO A 41 12.24 10.29 -13.01
N THR A 42 12.55 10.63 -14.26
CA THR A 42 11.56 10.76 -15.34
C THR A 42 10.72 9.51 -15.55
N LYS A 43 11.29 8.32 -15.31
CA LYS A 43 10.61 7.03 -15.42
C LYS A 43 9.44 6.85 -14.43
N PHE A 44 9.53 7.46 -13.25
CA PHE A 44 8.54 7.26 -12.18
C PHE A 44 7.47 8.33 -12.11
N ARG A 45 7.64 9.46 -12.82
CA ARG A 45 6.78 10.65 -12.74
C ARG A 45 5.28 10.39 -13.00
N ASN A 46 4.94 9.32 -13.73
CA ASN A 46 3.56 8.98 -14.07
C ASN A 46 3.08 7.66 -13.46
N THR A 47 3.98 6.88 -12.86
CA THR A 47 3.70 5.50 -12.43
C THR A 47 3.57 5.41 -10.91
N VAL A 48 4.28 6.28 -10.18
CA VAL A 48 4.41 6.15 -8.73
C VAL A 48 3.78 7.33 -8.03
N TRP A 49 2.88 7.03 -7.09
CA TRP A 49 2.25 8.03 -6.25
C TRP A 49 2.85 8.02 -4.85
N ILE A 50 3.60 9.06 -4.50
CA ILE A 50 4.20 9.20 -3.18
C ILE A 50 3.29 9.98 -2.25
N LYS A 51 3.09 9.46 -1.03
CA LYS A 51 2.37 10.14 0.06
C LYS A 51 3.33 10.67 1.12
N ARG A 52 2.88 11.64 1.92
CA ARG A 52 3.61 12.11 3.10
C ARG A 52 3.74 10.99 4.12
N GLY A 53 4.92 10.84 4.70
CA GLY A 53 5.27 9.79 5.67
C GLY A 53 5.66 8.47 5.02
N GLN A 54 5.76 8.41 3.69
CA GLN A 54 6.23 7.21 3.01
C GLN A 54 7.75 7.18 2.99
N PHE A 55 8.32 5.98 2.98
CA PHE A 55 9.75 5.78 2.87
C PHE A 55 10.18 5.62 1.41
N VAL A 56 11.32 6.20 1.09
CA VAL A 56 11.87 6.17 -0.25
C VAL A 56 13.38 5.95 -0.19
N VAL A 57 13.91 5.32 -1.23
CA VAL A 57 15.33 5.22 -1.46
C VAL A 57 15.75 6.41 -2.30
N VAL A 58 16.72 7.16 -1.79
CA VAL A 58 17.26 8.36 -2.43
C VAL A 58 18.74 8.18 -2.70
N GLU A 59 19.16 8.62 -3.87
CA GLU A 59 20.56 8.69 -4.27
C GLU A 59 21.01 10.15 -4.22
N ALA A 60 22.12 10.42 -3.56
CA ALA A 60 22.65 11.79 -3.45
C ALA A 60 23.20 12.23 -4.81
N ILE A 61 22.81 13.42 -5.28
CA ILE A 61 23.31 14.01 -6.52
C ILE A 61 24.10 15.27 -6.18
N GLU A 62 25.38 15.30 -6.54
CA GLU A 62 26.25 16.47 -6.36
C GLU A 62 25.94 17.59 -7.38
N GLU A 63 25.31 17.26 -8.51
CA GLU A 63 25.08 18.13 -9.67
C GLU A 63 23.72 18.83 -9.68
N GLY A 64 23.15 19.16 -8.52
CA GLY A 64 21.84 19.82 -8.43
C GLY A 64 21.88 21.17 -7.74
N ASP A 65 21.55 22.24 -8.48
CA ASP A 65 21.51 23.63 -7.97
C ASP A 65 20.47 23.81 -6.83
N LYS A 66 19.34 23.11 -6.92
CA LYS A 66 18.25 23.16 -5.91
C LYS A 66 17.87 21.80 -5.33
N VAL A 67 18.31 20.72 -5.96
CA VAL A 67 17.91 19.35 -5.63
C VAL A 67 19.15 18.60 -5.21
N LYS A 68 19.14 18.02 -4.02
CA LYS A 68 20.34 17.34 -3.46
C LYS A 68 20.31 15.82 -3.60
N GLY A 69 19.22 15.27 -4.13
CA GLY A 69 19.12 13.84 -4.39
C GLY A 69 18.00 13.48 -5.35
N GLU A 70 17.99 12.23 -5.77
CA GLU A 70 16.99 11.65 -6.65
C GLU A 70 16.34 10.43 -6.02
N ILE A 71 15.03 10.31 -6.16
CA ILE A 71 14.26 9.19 -5.60
C ILE A 71 14.36 7.99 -6.54
N VAL A 72 15.17 7.00 -6.21
CA VAL A 72 15.35 5.81 -7.05
C VAL A 72 14.16 4.89 -6.95
N ASN A 73 13.67 4.66 -5.73
CA ASN A 73 12.53 3.78 -5.53
C ASN A 73 11.71 4.15 -4.28
N VAL A 74 10.48 3.66 -4.24
CA VAL A 74 9.57 3.83 -3.11
C VAL A 74 9.48 2.53 -2.34
N LEU A 75 9.61 2.63 -1.02
CA LEU A 75 9.57 1.48 -0.13
C LEU A 75 8.14 1.23 0.34
N ASP A 76 7.71 -0.02 0.20
CA ASP A 76 6.46 -0.51 0.75
C ASP A 76 6.66 -1.17 2.12
N GLU A 77 5.59 -1.50 2.82
CA GLU A 77 5.63 -2.15 4.14
C GLU A 77 6.47 -3.44 4.11
N GLU A 78 6.30 -4.25 3.07
CA GLU A 78 7.04 -5.50 2.91
C GLU A 78 8.54 -5.24 2.66
N SER A 79 8.86 -4.19 1.89
CA SER A 79 10.25 -3.81 1.62
C SER A 79 10.94 -3.32 2.89
N ILE A 80 10.24 -2.54 3.73
CA ILE A 80 10.76 -2.05 5.02
C ILE A 80 11.07 -3.22 5.94
N LEU A 81 10.16 -4.19 6.04
CA LEU A 81 10.38 -5.43 6.81
C LEU A 81 11.60 -6.21 6.32
N HIS A 82 11.77 -6.32 5.01
CA HIS A 82 12.90 -7.00 4.41
C HIS A 82 14.23 -6.28 4.70
N LEU A 83 14.25 -4.95 4.55
CA LEU A 83 15.40 -4.09 4.87
C LEU A 83 15.83 -4.18 6.34
N GLU A 84 14.85 -4.29 7.24
CA GLU A 84 15.11 -4.45 8.66
C GLU A 84 15.69 -5.84 8.96
N ASN A 85 15.13 -6.90 8.36
CA ASN A 85 15.63 -8.26 8.54
C ASN A 85 17.04 -8.46 7.97
N THR A 86 17.37 -7.74 6.89
CA THR A 86 18.72 -7.72 6.28
C THR A 86 19.69 -6.77 7.00
N GLY A 87 19.22 -5.99 7.98
CA GLY A 87 20.04 -5.06 8.76
C GLY A 87 20.53 -3.84 7.98
N ARG A 88 19.81 -3.45 6.92
CA ARG A 88 20.08 -2.26 6.10
C ARG A 88 19.18 -1.07 6.44
N TRP A 89 18.24 -1.25 7.37
CA TRP A 89 17.33 -0.20 7.81
C TRP A 89 18.01 0.80 8.77
N PRO A 90 17.85 2.13 8.58
CA PRO A 90 18.45 3.10 9.49
C PRO A 90 17.79 3.08 10.87
N ALA A 91 18.60 3.13 11.93
CA ALA A 91 18.12 3.14 13.31
C ALA A 91 17.18 4.33 13.62
N HIS A 92 17.37 5.46 12.94
CA HIS A 92 16.53 6.64 13.09
C HIS A 92 15.07 6.41 12.67
N PHE A 93 14.83 5.44 11.78
CA PHE A 93 13.49 5.08 11.31
C PHE A 93 12.98 3.76 11.91
N ALA A 94 13.72 3.13 12.83
CA ALA A 94 13.32 1.86 13.45
C ALA A 94 12.01 1.99 14.25
N ASP A 95 11.79 3.12 14.94
CA ASP A 95 10.55 3.40 15.68
C ASP A 95 9.33 3.48 14.74
N GLU A 96 9.54 3.99 13.52
CA GLU A 96 8.47 4.16 12.55
C GLU A 96 8.16 2.85 11.81
N ALA A 97 9.20 2.04 11.53
CA ALA A 97 9.02 0.67 11.06
C ALA A 97 8.22 -0.19 12.07
N ASP A 98 8.48 -0.05 13.37
CA ASP A 98 7.71 -0.75 14.42
C ASP A 98 6.25 -0.32 14.46
N LYS A 99 5.97 0.97 14.28
CA LYS A 99 4.58 1.47 14.14
C LYS A 99 3.89 0.88 12.92
N MET A 100 4.60 0.73 11.80
CA MET A 100 4.05 0.16 10.58
C MET A 100 3.68 -1.31 10.80
N LYS A 101 4.57 -2.12 11.40
CA LYS A 101 4.29 -3.52 11.80
C LYS A 101 3.02 -3.68 12.62
N ARG A 102 2.83 -2.82 13.62
CA ARG A 102 1.63 -2.84 14.49
C ARG A 102 0.36 -2.50 13.72
N SER A 103 0.47 -1.67 12.68
CA SER A 103 -0.63 -1.25 11.83
C SER A 103 -1.05 -2.37 10.88
N THR A 104 -0.09 -3.04 10.23
CA THR A 104 -0.34 -4.21 9.37
C THR A 104 -0.96 -5.35 10.18
N LYS A 105 -0.53 -5.54 11.43
CA LYS A 105 -1.11 -6.55 12.35
C LYS A 105 -2.58 -6.29 12.74
N ARG A 106 -3.13 -5.09 12.49
CA ARG A 106 -4.58 -4.81 12.64
C ARG A 106 -5.40 -5.09 11.39
N ASN A 107 -4.76 -5.21 10.22
CA ASN A 107 -5.45 -5.54 8.96
C ASN A 107 -5.36 -7.03 8.60
N ILE A 108 -4.54 -7.78 9.32
CA ILE A 108 -4.66 -9.23 9.43
C ILE A 108 -5.80 -9.46 10.44
N PRO A 109 -6.89 -10.19 10.10
CA PRO A 109 -7.82 -10.64 11.14
C PRO A 109 -7.00 -11.38 12.19
N GLU A 110 -7.05 -10.93 13.46
CA GLU A 110 -6.46 -11.63 14.59
C GLU A 110 -6.88 -13.10 14.54
N GLY A 111 -5.97 -13.99 14.11
CA GLY A 111 -6.35 -15.39 13.93
C GLY A 111 -5.36 -16.36 13.27
N MET A 112 -4.25 -15.94 12.64
CA MET A 112 -3.40 -16.91 11.91
C MET A 112 -1.99 -17.14 12.47
N ASN A 113 -1.56 -16.46 13.53
CA ASN A 113 -0.26 -16.75 14.15
C ASN A 113 -0.14 -16.35 15.63
N SER A 114 -1.19 -16.62 16.41
CA SER A 114 -1.06 -16.82 17.85
C SER A 114 -1.86 -18.06 18.20
N ALA A 115 -1.19 -19.00 18.86
CA ALA A 115 -1.72 -20.26 19.39
C ALA A 115 -3.23 -20.19 19.71
N ILE A 116 -4.03 -20.89 18.90
CA ILE A 116 -5.41 -21.20 19.25
C ILE A 116 -5.33 -22.14 20.46
N ASP A 117 -5.90 -21.74 21.59
CA ASP A 117 -6.02 -22.57 22.77
C ASP A 117 -6.85 -23.82 22.40
N PRO A 118 -6.35 -25.05 22.63
CA PRO A 118 -7.06 -26.27 22.24
C PRO A 118 -8.44 -26.43 22.93
N ASP A 119 -8.70 -25.64 23.97
CA ASP A 119 -9.95 -25.61 24.74
C ASP A 119 -11.06 -24.77 24.08
N MET A 120 -10.73 -24.00 23.03
CA MET A 120 -11.71 -23.23 22.22
C MET A 120 -12.07 -23.91 20.90
N LEU A 121 -11.49 -25.07 20.62
CA LEU A 121 -11.93 -25.88 19.50
C LEU A 121 -13.24 -26.57 19.87
N PRO A 122 -14.26 -26.57 19.01
CA PRO A 122 -15.41 -27.43 19.21
C PRO A 122 -14.89 -28.87 19.34
N PRO A 123 -15.38 -29.67 20.31
CA PRO A 123 -15.01 -31.07 20.38
C PRO A 123 -15.31 -31.68 19.02
N SER A 124 -14.28 -32.23 18.39
CA SER A 124 -14.40 -32.91 17.11
C SER A 124 -15.06 -34.26 17.38
N ASP A 125 -16.38 -34.25 17.52
CA ASP A 125 -17.20 -35.46 17.54
C ASP A 125 -17.62 -35.74 16.10
N SER A 126 -16.98 -36.75 15.52
CA SER A 126 -17.44 -37.43 14.32
C SER A 126 -18.43 -38.53 14.72
N GLU A 127 -19.34 -38.84 13.78
CA GLU A 127 -20.42 -39.85 13.76
C GLU A 127 -21.81 -39.29 14.12
N GLU A 128 -22.93 -39.56 13.46
CA GLU A 128 -23.31 -40.06 12.12
C GLU A 128 -24.86 -39.89 12.02
N GLU A 129 -25.37 -39.67 10.81
CA GLU A 129 -26.73 -39.94 10.26
C GLU A 129 -28.01 -39.44 10.97
N SER A 130 -28.79 -38.64 10.25
CA SER A 130 -30.22 -38.94 9.99
C SER A 130 -30.68 -38.20 8.74
N ASP A 131 -30.98 -39.02 7.73
CA ASP A 131 -31.64 -38.74 6.46
C ASP A 131 -33.10 -38.27 6.69
N GLU A 132 -33.61 -37.36 5.86
CA GLU A 132 -34.79 -37.60 5.01
C GLU A 132 -35.23 -36.32 4.26
N GLU A 133 -35.87 -36.61 3.13
CA GLU A 133 -35.95 -35.93 1.83
C GLU A 133 -37.16 -34.98 1.65
N ASP A 134 -37.15 -34.32 0.49
CA ASP A 134 -38.29 -33.73 -0.26
C ASP A 134 -38.52 -32.22 -0.02
N GLY A 135 -38.51 -31.32 -0.99
CA GLY A 135 -38.64 -31.42 -2.44
C GLY A 135 -39.40 -30.17 -2.90
N ALA A 136 -38.90 -29.51 -3.94
CA ALA A 136 -39.60 -28.63 -4.89
C ALA A 136 -38.64 -27.57 -5.45
N GLU A 137 -38.19 -27.88 -6.66
CA GLU A 137 -37.97 -26.94 -7.76
C GLU A 137 -38.81 -25.64 -7.70
N ASP A 138 -38.15 -24.50 -7.89
CA ASP A 138 -38.72 -23.42 -8.67
C ASP A 138 -37.62 -22.60 -9.34
N GLU A 139 -37.77 -22.49 -10.65
CA GLU A 139 -36.87 -21.87 -11.62
C GLU A 139 -37.63 -20.66 -12.13
N GLU A 140 -37.27 -19.45 -11.72
CA GLU A 140 -37.93 -18.26 -12.24
C GLU A 140 -36.87 -17.19 -12.53
N GLY A 141 -36.36 -17.25 -13.75
CA GLY A 141 -35.66 -16.13 -14.37
C GLY A 141 -36.62 -14.96 -14.57
N SER A 142 -36.27 -13.80 -14.03
CA SER A 142 -36.86 -12.53 -14.45
C SER A 142 -35.85 -11.81 -15.34
N SER A 143 -36.05 -11.97 -16.65
CA SER A 143 -35.75 -10.89 -17.59
C SER A 143 -36.68 -9.74 -17.26
N ASP A 144 -36.15 -8.54 -17.09
CA ASP A 144 -36.95 -7.32 -17.21
C ASP A 144 -36.23 -6.37 -18.16
N GLU A 145 -37.04 -5.92 -19.12
CA GLU A 145 -36.70 -5.28 -20.39
C GLU A 145 -35.96 -3.94 -20.25
N GLU A 146 -35.22 -3.63 -21.29
CA GLU A 146 -34.70 -2.31 -21.58
C GLU A 146 -35.85 -1.30 -21.75
N ASP A 147 -35.82 -0.20 -21.01
CA ASP A 147 -36.50 1.04 -21.41
C ASP A 147 -35.57 2.24 -21.14
N GLU A 148 -34.77 2.58 -22.15
CA GLU A 148 -33.97 3.79 -22.19
C GLU A 148 -34.87 5.04 -22.20
N ALA A 149 -35.12 5.63 -21.03
CA ALA A 149 -35.64 6.99 -20.99
C ALA A 149 -34.52 7.99 -21.32
N PRO A 150 -34.62 8.82 -22.38
CA PRO A 150 -33.61 9.82 -22.68
C PRO A 150 -33.55 10.87 -21.56
N ILE A 151 -32.37 11.00 -20.97
CA ILE A 151 -32.05 12.00 -19.94
C ILE A 151 -32.30 13.40 -20.54
N LYS A 152 -33.40 14.05 -20.15
CA LYS A 152 -33.68 15.43 -20.56
C LYS A 152 -32.69 16.38 -19.91
N VAL A 153 -31.59 16.68 -20.60
CA VAL A 153 -30.63 17.71 -20.20
C VAL A 153 -31.30 19.08 -20.38
N TYR A 154 -31.87 19.61 -19.30
CA TYR A 154 -32.39 20.98 -19.27
C TYR A 154 -31.21 21.95 -19.35
N ASN A 155 -31.10 22.67 -20.47
CA ASN A 155 -30.06 23.67 -20.68
C ASN A 155 -30.68 25.08 -20.74
N PRO A 156 -30.75 25.81 -19.61
CA PRO A 156 -31.50 27.07 -19.48
C PRO A 156 -30.95 28.23 -20.34
N ASN A 157 -29.79 28.08 -20.97
CA ASN A 157 -29.22 29.09 -21.86
C ASN A 157 -29.50 28.83 -23.35
N ARG A 158 -30.28 27.80 -23.71
CA ARG A 158 -30.66 27.46 -25.09
C ARG A 158 -31.98 28.14 -25.50
N ALA A 159 -32.07 29.45 -25.28
CA ALA A 159 -33.14 30.27 -25.85
C ALA A 159 -32.70 31.74 -25.92
N ARG A 160 -32.08 32.11 -27.04
CA ARG A 160 -32.45 33.26 -27.88
C ARG A 160 -31.75 33.15 -29.23
#